data_AF-A0A5J9VDD1-F1
#
_entry.id   AF-A0A5J9VDD1-F1
#
_cell.length_a   1.000
_cell.length_b   1.000
_cell.length_c   1.000
_cell.angle_alpha   90.00
_cell.angle_beta   90.00
_cell.angle_gamma   90.00
#
_symmetry.space_group_name_H-M   'P 1'
#
loop_
_entity.id
_entity.type
_entity.pdbx_description
1 polymer ?
#
loop_
_entity_poly.entity_id
_entity_poly.type
_entity_poly.pdbx_seq_one_letter_code
_entity_poly.pdbx_strand_id
1 'polypeptide(L)'
;MMRLKANVKAPDGLICEPYEWKQFKIQLKDEERDMSEMLDAIRAEVKSMVDGTINVSAYDTAWVALVKNVDGGDGPQFPSCIDWIVRNQLADGSWGDDTLFLAQDRIINTLACIIALKSWNIHHDKCRKGLSFVHENLWRLTEDDEDWMLVGFEITLPTLLDMAKNLGLGLPSDEPVLQEIYAKREIKLSNPLDLQDLTK
;
A
#
# COMPACT_ATOMS: atom_id res chain seq x y z
N MET A 1 -32.80 -6.48 39.02
CA MET A 1 -32.75 -7.68 39.89
C MET A 1 -32.81 -8.91 39.01
N MET A 2 -31.65 -9.50 38.69
CA MET A 2 -31.49 -10.88 38.22
C MET A 2 -30.00 -11.23 38.37
N ARG A 3 -29.68 -12.23 39.20
CA ARG A 3 -28.32 -12.73 39.45
C ARG A 3 -28.19 -14.06 38.72
N LEU A 4 -27.33 -14.14 37.70
CA LEU A 4 -26.81 -15.41 37.21
C LEU A 4 -25.54 -15.73 37.99
N LYS A 5 -25.59 -16.78 38.81
CA LYS A 5 -24.40 -17.33 39.48
C LYS A 5 -23.89 -18.50 38.63
N ALA A 6 -22.78 -18.31 37.92
CA ALA A 6 -22.00 -19.43 37.42
C ALA A 6 -21.15 -19.97 38.58
N ASN A 7 -21.33 -21.25 38.92
CA ASN A 7 -20.62 -21.90 40.01
C ASN A 7 -19.53 -22.80 39.39
N VAL A 8 -18.30 -22.31 39.31
CA VAL A 8 -17.14 -23.12 38.89
C VAL A 8 -16.45 -23.62 40.15
N LYS A 9 -16.46 -24.94 40.34
CA LYS A 9 -15.83 -25.61 41.49
C LYS A 9 -14.35 -25.83 41.17
N ALA A 10 -13.44 -25.25 41.96
CA ALA A 10 -12.00 -25.47 41.83
C ALA A 10 -11.60 -26.84 42.44
N PRO A 11 -10.52 -27.49 41.96
CA PRO A 11 -10.02 -28.75 42.52
C PRO A 11 -9.39 -28.54 43.91
N ASP A 12 -9.52 -29.55 44.77
CA ASP A 12 -9.20 -29.51 46.19
C ASP A 12 -7.71 -29.24 46.48
N GLY A 13 -7.42 -28.25 47.35
CA GLY A 13 -6.09 -28.08 47.97
C GLY A 13 -5.58 -26.65 48.15
N LEU A 14 -6.19 -25.64 47.50
CA LEU A 14 -5.81 -24.23 47.70
C LEU A 14 -6.92 -23.46 48.44
N ILE A 15 -6.65 -23.14 49.70
CA ILE A 15 -7.44 -22.14 50.45
C ILE A 15 -7.08 -20.78 49.84
N CYS A 16 -7.92 -20.30 48.92
CA CYS A 16 -7.86 -18.92 48.46
C CYS A 16 -8.64 -18.10 49.49
N GLU A 17 -7.95 -17.25 50.26
CA GLU A 17 -8.65 -16.26 51.08
C GLU A 17 -9.56 -15.42 50.18
N PRO A 18 -10.79 -15.10 50.60
CA PRO A 18 -11.71 -14.34 49.78
C PRO A 18 -11.11 -12.94 49.56
N TYR A 19 -10.64 -12.69 48.34
CA TYR A 19 -10.27 -11.37 47.89
C TYR A 19 -11.49 -10.45 48.08
N GLU A 20 -11.40 -9.54 49.05
CA GLU A 20 -12.33 -8.44 49.18
C GLU A 20 -12.23 -7.60 47.91
N TRP A 21 -13.24 -7.69 47.05
CA TRP A 21 -13.43 -6.78 45.94
C TRP A 21 -13.68 -5.39 46.51
N LYS A 22 -12.61 -4.62 46.72
CA LYS A 22 -12.74 -3.17 46.86
C LYS A 22 -13.43 -2.70 45.60
N GLN A 23 -14.62 -2.13 45.75
CA GLN A 23 -15.29 -1.42 44.67
C GLN A 23 -14.38 -0.27 44.23
N PHE A 24 -13.49 -0.55 43.29
CA PHE A 24 -12.91 0.49 42.46
C PHE A 24 -14.06 1.01 41.60
N LYS A 25 -14.71 2.06 42.08
CA LYS A 25 -15.47 2.94 41.21
C LYS A 25 -14.44 3.55 40.26
N ILE A 26 -14.23 2.91 39.11
CA ILE A 26 -13.73 3.62 37.95
C ILE A 26 -14.81 4.69 37.70
N GLN A 27 -14.50 5.94 38.04
CA GLN A 27 -15.27 7.06 37.55
C GLN A 27 -14.98 7.16 36.05
N LEU A 28 -15.67 6.34 35.26
CA LEU A 28 -16.01 6.73 33.92
C LEU A 28 -16.90 7.95 34.10
N LYS A 29 -16.35 9.13 33.82
CA LYS A 29 -17.20 10.27 33.52
C LYS A 29 -17.99 9.84 32.28
N ASP A 30 -19.24 9.47 32.49
CA ASP A 30 -20.23 9.37 31.41
C ASP A 30 -20.40 10.80 30.85
N GLU A 31 -19.54 11.17 29.91
CA GLU A 31 -19.76 12.33 29.05
C GLU A 31 -20.64 11.88 27.89
N GLU A 32 -21.96 11.93 28.08
CA GLU A 32 -22.96 11.74 26.99
C GLU A 32 -22.68 12.66 25.78
N ARG A 33 -21.90 13.72 25.97
CA ARG A 33 -21.43 14.64 24.92
C ARG A 33 -20.42 14.01 23.95
N ASP A 34 -19.66 13.00 24.37
CA ASP A 34 -18.64 12.35 23.53
C ASP A 34 -19.26 11.29 22.59
N MET A 35 -20.23 10.51 23.09
CA MET A 35 -20.87 9.46 22.29
C MET A 35 -21.78 10.03 21.21
N SER A 36 -22.56 11.08 21.50
CA SER A 36 -23.45 11.69 20.50
C SER A 36 -22.66 12.35 19.38
N GLU A 37 -21.57 13.06 19.71
CA GLU A 37 -20.70 13.70 18.72
C GLU A 37 -19.99 12.65 17.85
N MET A 38 -19.50 11.57 18.44
CA MET A 38 -18.92 10.45 17.69
C MET A 38 -19.94 9.75 16.78
N LEU A 39 -21.18 9.56 17.24
CA LEU A 39 -22.26 9.00 16.43
C LEU A 39 -22.65 9.93 15.27
N ASP A 40 -22.67 11.24 15.49
CA ASP A 40 -22.96 12.23 14.46
C ASP A 40 -21.81 12.31 13.43
N ALA A 41 -20.56 12.21 13.87
CA ALA A 41 -19.39 12.12 12.98
C ALA A 41 -19.43 10.86 12.11
N ILE A 42 -19.70 9.68 12.70
CA ILE A 42 -19.84 8.43 11.94
C ILE A 42 -21.01 8.52 10.94
N ARG A 43 -22.15 9.10 11.34
CA ARG A 43 -23.31 9.28 10.44
C ARG A 43 -23.02 10.26 9.32
N ALA A 44 -22.25 11.31 9.58
CA ALA A 44 -21.82 12.27 8.57
C ALA A 44 -20.89 11.59 7.56
N GLU A 45 -19.90 10.82 8.03
CA GLU A 45 -18.96 10.09 7.18
C GLU A 45 -19.67 9.06 6.27
N VAL A 46 -20.58 8.27 6.85
CA VAL A 46 -21.39 7.30 6.09
C VAL A 46 -22.28 7.99 5.04
N LYS A 47 -22.76 9.21 5.32
CA LYS A 47 -23.56 9.98 4.35
C LYS A 47 -22.71 10.61 3.25
N SER A 48 -21.44 10.93 3.51
CA SER A 48 -20.52 11.49 2.51
C SER A 48 -19.87 10.42 1.61
N MET A 49 -19.98 9.13 1.96
CA MET A 49 -19.54 8.02 1.13
C MET A 49 -20.43 7.86 -0.11
N VAL A 50 -20.13 8.63 -1.17
CA VAL A 50 -20.78 8.48 -2.49
C VAL A 50 -19.93 7.59 -3.41
N ASP A 51 -18.59 7.60 -3.27
CA ASP A 51 -17.66 6.88 -4.16
C ASP A 51 -16.54 6.10 -3.40
N GLY A 52 -16.71 5.91 -2.09
CA GLY A 52 -15.68 5.35 -1.22
C GLY A 52 -14.54 6.34 -0.93
N THR A 53 -14.01 6.31 0.29
CA THR A 53 -12.84 7.09 0.69
C THR A 53 -11.61 6.18 0.60
N ILE A 54 -10.90 6.24 -0.53
CA ILE A 54 -9.69 5.45 -0.77
C ILE A 54 -8.52 6.41 -1.01
N ASN A 55 -7.36 6.11 -0.44
CA ASN A 55 -6.13 6.86 -0.71
C ASN A 55 -5.75 6.76 -2.18
N VAL A 56 -5.20 7.84 -2.74
CA VAL A 56 -4.77 7.86 -4.14
C VAL A 56 -3.61 6.89 -4.33
N SER A 57 -3.78 5.93 -5.24
CA SER A 57 -2.73 5.00 -5.67
C SER A 57 -1.74 5.71 -6.59
N ALA A 58 -0.47 5.78 -6.18
CA ALA A 58 0.59 6.38 -6.98
C ALA A 58 0.85 5.58 -8.27
N TYR A 59 0.78 4.25 -8.17
CA TYR A 59 0.90 3.33 -9.29
C TYR A 59 -0.17 3.60 -10.37
N ASP A 60 -1.46 3.63 -9.99
CA ASP A 60 -2.54 3.85 -10.95
C ASP A 60 -2.49 5.26 -11.54
N THR A 61 -2.17 6.26 -10.71
CA THR A 61 -1.98 7.65 -11.17
C THR A 61 -0.85 7.75 -12.20
N ALA A 62 0.24 7.00 -12.02
CA ALA A 62 1.34 6.95 -12.97
C ALA A 62 0.93 6.30 -14.31
N TRP A 63 0.12 5.25 -14.30
CA TRP A 63 -0.42 4.66 -15.54
C TRP A 63 -1.34 5.62 -16.29
N VAL A 64 -2.23 6.32 -15.58
CA VAL A 64 -3.09 7.35 -16.20
C VAL A 64 -2.24 8.49 -16.76
N ALA A 65 -1.17 8.87 -16.08
CA ALA A 65 -0.26 9.92 -16.54
C ALA A 65 0.49 9.56 -17.84
N LEU A 66 0.58 8.28 -18.23
CA LEU A 66 1.20 7.85 -19.49
C LEU A 66 0.29 8.00 -20.71
N VAL A 67 -1.02 8.21 -20.52
CA VAL A 67 -1.97 8.31 -21.63
C VAL A 67 -1.65 9.55 -22.46
N LYS A 68 -1.38 9.36 -23.75
CA LYS A 68 -1.09 10.46 -24.69
C LYS A 68 -2.35 11.22 -25.06
N ASN A 69 -2.18 12.51 -25.33
CA ASN A 69 -3.28 13.36 -25.78
C ASN A 69 -3.88 12.84 -27.10
N VAL A 70 -5.19 12.59 -27.12
CA VAL A 70 -5.90 12.03 -28.28
C VAL A 70 -6.15 13.05 -29.39
N ASP A 71 -6.11 14.34 -29.07
CA ASP A 71 -6.35 15.45 -29.99
C ASP A 71 -5.06 15.90 -30.71
N GLY A 72 -3.96 15.14 -30.58
CA GLY A 72 -2.73 15.33 -31.35
C GLY A 72 -1.65 16.18 -30.70
N GLY A 73 -1.75 16.46 -29.40
CA GLY A 73 -0.67 17.10 -28.63
C GLY A 73 0.44 16.11 -28.22
N ASP A 74 1.68 16.59 -28.10
CA ASP A 74 2.83 15.78 -27.64
C ASP A 74 2.88 15.57 -26.11
N GLY A 75 1.82 15.95 -25.39
CA GLY A 75 1.74 15.91 -23.92
C GLY A 75 0.77 14.85 -23.39
N PRO A 76 0.69 14.69 -22.05
CA PRO A 76 -0.25 13.77 -21.41
C PRO A 76 -1.70 14.25 -21.58
N GLN A 77 -2.62 13.29 -21.75
CA GLN A 77 -4.06 13.54 -21.74
C GLN A 77 -4.54 14.09 -20.39
N PHE A 78 -3.88 13.68 -19.30
CA PHE A 78 -4.23 14.05 -17.94
C PHE A 78 -3.05 14.71 -17.20
N PRO A 79 -2.75 16.00 -17.46
CA PRO A 79 -1.65 16.71 -16.80
C PRO A 79 -1.77 16.75 -15.28
N SER A 80 -2.98 16.70 -14.72
CA SER A 80 -3.22 16.66 -13.28
C SER A 80 -2.61 15.44 -12.59
N CYS A 81 -2.50 14.30 -13.29
CA CYS A 81 -1.83 13.12 -12.76
C CYS A 81 -0.32 13.34 -12.64
N ILE A 82 0.30 14.04 -13.59
CA ILE A 82 1.70 14.46 -13.49
C ILE A 82 1.89 15.41 -12.31
N ASP A 83 1.03 16.42 -12.17
CA ASP A 83 1.09 17.36 -11.04
C ASP A 83 0.99 16.63 -9.69
N TRP A 84 0.10 15.65 -9.58
CA TRP A 84 -0.03 14.84 -8.37
C TRP A 84 1.25 14.06 -8.08
N ILE A 85 1.83 13.36 -9.06
CA ILE A 85 3.08 12.61 -8.91
C ILE A 85 4.20 13.53 -8.41
N VAL A 86 4.34 14.71 -9.01
CA VAL A 86 5.38 15.68 -8.66
C VAL A 86 5.23 16.16 -7.21
N ARG A 87 4.00 16.40 -6.75
CA ARG A 87 3.74 16.94 -5.39
C ARG A 87 3.82 15.91 -4.28
N ASN A 88 3.63 14.62 -4.59
CA ASN A 88 3.50 13.54 -3.61
C ASN A 88 4.72 12.60 -3.52
N GLN A 89 5.89 13.04 -4.00
CA GLN A 89 7.14 12.31 -3.74
C GLN A 89 7.52 12.46 -2.26
N LEU A 90 7.79 11.35 -1.59
CA LEU A 90 8.19 11.31 -0.19
C LEU A 90 9.63 11.81 0.01
N ALA A 91 9.98 12.09 1.27
CA ALA A 91 11.28 12.66 1.63
C ALA A 91 12.47 11.74 1.28
N ASP A 92 12.25 10.42 1.33
CA ASP A 92 13.23 9.39 0.94
C ASP A 92 13.36 9.20 -0.59
N GLY A 93 12.55 9.93 -1.37
CA GLY A 93 12.54 9.87 -2.83
C GLY A 93 11.53 8.86 -3.42
N SER A 94 10.87 8.06 -2.58
CA SER A 94 9.87 7.08 -3.01
C SER A 94 8.47 7.69 -3.22
N TRP A 95 7.56 6.86 -3.73
CA TRP A 95 6.11 7.07 -3.71
C TRP A 95 5.43 5.86 -3.07
N GLY A 96 4.29 6.07 -2.43
CA GLY A 96 3.49 5.04 -1.76
C GLY A 96 2.84 5.60 -0.49
N ASP A 97 2.37 4.71 0.38
CA ASP A 97 1.78 5.09 1.67
C ASP A 97 2.83 5.72 2.60
N ASP A 98 2.56 6.89 3.16
CA ASP A 98 3.49 7.62 4.04
C ASP A 98 3.47 7.14 5.50
N THR A 99 2.47 6.35 5.88
CA THR A 99 2.27 5.80 7.23
C THR A 99 2.82 4.38 7.37
N LEU A 100 2.71 3.56 6.33
CA LEU A 100 3.17 2.17 6.32
C LEU A 100 4.24 1.96 5.26
N PHE A 101 5.36 1.35 5.67
CA PHE A 101 6.42 0.96 4.75
C PHE A 101 6.32 -0.52 4.40
N LEU A 102 5.98 -0.82 3.14
CA LEU A 102 6.11 -2.15 2.53
C LEU A 102 7.07 -2.03 1.34
N ALA A 103 8.14 -2.83 1.30
CA ALA A 103 9.19 -2.65 0.29
C ALA A 103 8.64 -2.87 -1.13
N GLN A 104 7.82 -3.91 -1.30
CA GLN A 104 7.14 -4.20 -2.56
C GLN A 104 6.28 -3.02 -3.06
N ASP A 105 5.44 -2.47 -2.19
CA ASP A 105 4.58 -1.31 -2.50
C ASP A 105 5.41 -0.09 -2.89
N ARG A 106 6.39 0.27 -2.06
CA ARG A 106 7.23 1.44 -2.30
C ARG A 106 8.01 1.30 -3.61
N ILE A 107 8.52 0.12 -3.93
CA ILE A 107 9.27 -0.11 -5.17
C ILE A 107 8.35 -0.01 -6.40
N ILE A 108 7.17 -0.64 -6.37
CA ILE A 108 6.21 -0.60 -7.50
C ILE A 108 5.73 0.83 -7.75
N ASN A 109 5.26 1.52 -6.71
CA ASN A 109 4.77 2.89 -6.82
C ASN A 109 5.87 3.84 -7.34
N THR A 110 7.09 3.68 -6.82
CA THR A 110 8.24 4.49 -7.23
C THR A 110 8.65 4.24 -8.68
N LEU A 111 8.75 2.98 -9.11
CA LEU A 111 9.09 2.64 -10.49
C LEU A 111 8.06 3.21 -11.47
N ALA A 112 6.77 3.04 -11.18
CA ALA A 112 5.70 3.56 -12.03
C ALA A 112 5.78 5.08 -12.17
N CYS A 113 5.96 5.80 -11.06
CA CYS A 113 6.10 7.26 -11.08
C CYS A 113 7.34 7.73 -11.87
N ILE A 114 8.49 7.07 -11.72
CA ILE A 114 9.69 7.40 -12.49
C ILE A 114 9.47 7.15 -13.97
N ILE A 115 8.85 6.02 -14.35
CA ILE A 115 8.52 5.69 -15.74
C ILE A 115 7.61 6.77 -16.34
N ALA A 116 6.58 7.22 -15.62
CA ALA A 116 5.70 8.29 -16.05
C ALA A 116 6.48 9.60 -16.31
N LEU A 117 7.24 10.07 -15.33
CA LEU A 117 8.01 11.32 -15.45
C LEU A 117 9.09 11.23 -16.54
N LYS A 118 9.76 10.08 -16.65
CA LYS A 118 10.79 9.84 -17.67
C LYS A 118 10.22 9.76 -19.07
N SER A 119 9.03 9.17 -19.27
CA SER A 119 8.39 9.06 -20.58
C SER A 119 8.06 10.42 -21.20
N TRP A 120 7.76 11.41 -20.36
CA TRP A 120 7.54 12.80 -20.78
C TRP A 120 8.82 13.65 -20.73
N ASN A 121 9.95 13.06 -20.31
CA ASN A 121 11.25 13.70 -20.18
C ASN A 121 11.22 14.97 -19.31
N ILE A 122 10.54 14.90 -18.16
CA ILE A 122 10.37 16.00 -17.20
C ILE A 122 10.85 15.59 -15.79
N HIS A 123 11.00 16.57 -14.90
CA HIS A 123 11.29 16.37 -13.46
C HIS A 123 12.45 15.41 -13.16
N HIS A 124 13.58 15.59 -13.88
CA HIS A 124 14.74 14.70 -13.77
C HIS A 124 15.30 14.56 -12.36
N ASP A 125 15.20 15.58 -11.53
CA ASP A 125 15.60 15.53 -10.12
C ASP A 125 14.79 14.53 -9.31
N LYS A 126 13.47 14.48 -9.54
CA LYS A 126 12.57 13.51 -8.90
C LYS A 126 12.85 12.11 -9.38
N CYS A 127 13.06 11.93 -10.69
CA CYS A 127 13.48 10.66 -11.26
C CYS A 127 14.78 10.15 -10.65
N ARG A 128 15.79 11.01 -10.48
CA ARG A 128 17.07 10.62 -9.85
C ARG A 128 16.89 10.17 -8.40
N LYS A 129 16.11 10.91 -7.60
CA LYS A 129 15.83 10.54 -6.21
C LYS A 129 15.11 9.20 -6.10
N GLY A 130 14.04 9.02 -6.90
CA GLY A 130 13.32 7.75 -6.93
C GLY A 130 14.20 6.60 -7.40
N LEU A 131 15.07 6.83 -8.39
CA LEU A 131 15.99 5.80 -8.86
C LEU A 131 16.99 5.41 -7.76
N SER A 132 17.54 6.37 -7.01
CA SER A 132 18.39 6.11 -5.84
C SER A 132 17.66 5.25 -4.82
N PHE A 133 16.42 5.61 -4.48
CA PHE A 133 15.59 4.84 -3.56
C PHE A 133 15.42 3.39 -4.02
N VAL A 134 15.09 3.17 -5.30
CA VAL A 134 14.91 1.81 -5.85
C VAL A 134 16.21 1.02 -5.75
N HIS A 135 17.36 1.59 -6.13
CA HIS A 135 18.67 0.93 -6.00
C HIS A 135 18.97 0.53 -4.56
N GLU A 136 18.73 1.43 -3.61
CA GLU A 136 19.05 1.23 -2.20
C GLU A 136 18.14 0.23 -1.50
N ASN A 137 16.96 -0.07 -2.05
CA ASN A 137 15.94 -0.89 -1.39
C ASN A 137 15.58 -2.18 -2.14
N LEU A 138 16.07 -2.40 -3.37
CA LEU A 138 15.67 -3.55 -4.18
C LEU A 138 15.97 -4.90 -3.52
N TRP A 139 17.06 -5.00 -2.76
CA TRP A 139 17.44 -6.19 -2.01
C TRP A 139 16.40 -6.60 -0.95
N ARG A 140 15.57 -5.66 -0.46
CA ARG A 140 14.55 -5.92 0.56
C ARG A 140 13.39 -6.75 0.04
N LEU A 141 13.27 -6.90 -1.28
CA LEU A 141 12.29 -7.78 -1.91
C LEU A 141 12.49 -9.26 -1.56
N THR A 142 13.67 -9.67 -1.08
CA THR A 142 13.92 -11.03 -0.59
C THR A 142 13.52 -11.24 0.88
N GLU A 143 13.27 -10.17 1.63
CA GLU A 143 12.98 -10.24 3.07
C GLU A 143 11.48 -10.32 3.37
N ASP A 144 10.63 -9.90 2.43
CA ASP A 144 9.19 -9.91 2.60
C ASP A 144 8.63 -11.33 2.41
N ASP A 145 7.93 -11.82 3.43
CA ASP A 145 7.25 -13.13 3.47
C ASP A 145 6.25 -13.24 2.30
N GLU A 146 6.22 -14.39 1.60
CA GLU A 146 5.38 -14.60 0.40
C GLU A 146 3.88 -14.38 0.69
N ASP A 147 3.47 -14.51 1.95
CA ASP A 147 2.08 -14.38 2.41
C ASP A 147 1.50 -12.95 2.27
N TRP A 148 2.33 -11.91 2.21
CA TRP A 148 1.91 -10.50 2.09
C TRP A 148 2.20 -9.91 0.72
N MET A 149 2.46 -10.77 -0.28
CA MET A 149 2.84 -10.30 -1.60
C MET A 149 1.69 -9.55 -2.28
N LEU A 150 1.98 -8.37 -2.82
CA LEU A 150 1.00 -7.61 -3.60
C LEU A 150 0.44 -8.48 -4.73
N VAL A 151 -0.87 -8.42 -4.95
CA VAL A 151 -1.52 -9.22 -6.01
C VAL A 151 -0.87 -8.90 -7.36
N GLY A 152 -0.41 -9.95 -8.04
CA GLY A 152 0.24 -9.82 -9.35
C GLY A 152 1.64 -9.19 -9.30
N PHE A 153 2.27 -9.05 -8.14
CA PHE A 153 3.62 -8.50 -7.99
C PHE A 153 4.63 -9.13 -8.96
N GLU A 154 4.58 -10.45 -9.13
CA GLU A 154 5.50 -11.22 -9.97
C GLU A 154 5.26 -11.00 -11.48
N ILE A 155 4.16 -10.36 -11.86
CA ILE A 155 3.90 -9.92 -13.23
C ILE A 155 4.17 -8.41 -13.36
N THR A 156 3.68 -7.63 -12.41
CA THR A 156 3.74 -6.16 -12.40
C THR A 156 5.17 -5.67 -12.30
N LEU A 157 5.96 -6.15 -11.33
CA LEU A 157 7.31 -5.66 -11.12
C LEU A 157 8.22 -5.94 -12.35
N PRO A 158 8.30 -7.16 -12.91
CA PRO A 158 9.06 -7.40 -14.14
C PRO A 158 8.63 -6.51 -15.31
N THR A 159 7.33 -6.24 -15.44
CA THR A 159 6.83 -5.35 -16.49
C THR A 159 7.34 -3.93 -16.33
N LEU A 160 7.32 -3.38 -15.10
CA LEU A 160 7.87 -2.06 -14.82
C LEU A 160 9.40 -2.02 -15.02
N LEU A 161 10.11 -3.07 -14.62
CA LEU A 161 11.57 -3.17 -14.84
C LEU A 161 11.92 -3.17 -16.32
N ASP A 162 11.19 -3.93 -17.14
CA ASP A 162 11.36 -3.97 -18.60
C ASP A 162 11.09 -2.59 -19.22
N MET A 163 10.00 -1.92 -18.80
CA MET A 163 9.69 -0.56 -19.23
C MET A 163 10.79 0.44 -18.87
N ALA A 164 11.25 0.40 -17.63
CA ALA A 164 12.31 1.28 -17.15
C ALA A 164 13.62 1.07 -17.92
N LYS A 165 13.99 -0.19 -18.18
CA LYS A 165 15.14 -0.55 -19.01
C LYS A 165 15.01 0.00 -20.43
N ASN A 166 13.84 -0.13 -21.06
CA ASN A 166 13.58 0.40 -22.40
C ASN A 166 13.66 1.94 -22.46
N LEU A 167 13.38 2.62 -21.36
CA LEU A 167 13.54 4.07 -21.20
C LEU A 167 14.98 4.50 -20.87
N GLY A 168 15.91 3.55 -20.81
CA GLY A 168 17.32 3.81 -20.47
C GLY A 168 17.52 4.20 -19.00
N LEU A 169 16.62 3.80 -18.10
CA LEU A 169 16.84 3.95 -16.67
C LEU A 169 17.85 2.88 -16.23
N GLY A 170 18.98 3.31 -15.68
CA GLY A 170 20.03 2.41 -15.22
C GLY A 170 19.62 1.72 -13.92
N LEU A 171 18.81 0.66 -14.02
CA LEU A 171 18.42 -0.21 -12.91
C LEU A 171 19.41 -1.38 -12.74
N PRO A 172 19.59 -1.91 -11.52
CA PRO A 172 20.53 -2.98 -11.27
C PRO A 172 19.90 -4.29 -11.75
N SER A 173 20.23 -4.69 -12.97
CA SER A 173 19.61 -5.85 -13.65
C SER A 173 20.16 -7.20 -13.17
N ASP A 174 21.28 -7.18 -12.46
CA ASP A 174 22.04 -8.37 -12.06
C ASP A 174 21.74 -8.82 -10.62
N GLU A 175 20.75 -8.19 -9.97
CA GLU A 175 20.34 -8.58 -8.61
C GLU A 175 19.68 -9.97 -8.61
N PRO A 176 20.14 -10.91 -7.77
CA PRO A 176 19.62 -12.28 -7.75
C PRO A 176 18.10 -12.34 -7.52
N VAL A 177 17.56 -11.44 -6.70
CA VAL A 177 16.12 -11.34 -6.44
C VAL A 177 15.30 -11.11 -7.71
N LEU A 178 15.83 -10.33 -8.65
CA LEU A 178 15.15 -10.08 -9.91
C LEU A 178 15.06 -11.33 -10.76
N GLN A 179 16.12 -12.14 -10.80
CA GLN A 179 16.13 -13.40 -11.56
C GLN A 179 15.06 -14.36 -11.06
N GLU A 180 14.86 -14.44 -9.74
CA GLU A 180 13.79 -15.24 -9.14
C GLU A 180 12.40 -14.71 -9.54
N ILE A 181 12.19 -13.40 -9.48
CA ILE A 181 10.90 -12.78 -9.86
C ILE A 181 10.60 -13.00 -11.35
N TYR A 182 11.59 -12.86 -12.24
CA TYR A 182 11.42 -13.16 -13.66
C TYR A 182 11.10 -14.65 -13.88
N ALA A 183 11.70 -15.58 -13.14
CA ALA A 183 11.35 -16.99 -13.21
C ALA A 183 9.90 -17.25 -12.75
N LYS A 184 9.46 -16.60 -11.66
CA LYS A 184 8.07 -16.66 -11.17
C LYS A 184 7.08 -16.12 -12.21
N ARG A 185 7.44 -15.04 -12.93
CA ARG A 185 6.65 -14.51 -14.05
C ARG A 185 6.41 -15.56 -15.13
N GLU A 186 7.47 -16.22 -15.60
CA GLU A 186 7.38 -17.23 -16.66
C GLU A 186 6.50 -18.42 -16.26
N ILE A 187 6.61 -18.86 -15.01
CA ILE A 187 5.75 -19.92 -14.46
C ILE A 187 4.29 -19.47 -14.49
N LYS A 188 3.96 -18.28 -13.97
CA LYS A 188 2.58 -17.76 -13.95
C LYS A 188 2.02 -17.53 -15.36
N LEU A 189 2.83 -17.04 -16.30
CA LEU A 189 2.41 -16.83 -17.69
C LEU A 189 2.23 -18.16 -18.44
N SER A 190 2.93 -19.23 -18.06
CA SER A 190 2.79 -20.55 -18.68
C SER A 190 1.50 -21.29 -18.29
N ASN A 191 0.78 -20.81 -17.26
CA ASN A 191 -0.46 -21.41 -16.79
C ASN A 191 -1.65 -20.43 -16.92
N PRO A 192 -2.50 -20.56 -17.97
CA PRO A 192 -3.61 -19.64 -18.22
C PRO A 192 -4.67 -19.57 -17.12
N LEU A 193 -4.73 -20.55 -16.22
CA LEU A 193 -5.68 -20.57 -15.10
C LEU A 193 -5.30 -19.56 -14.01
N ASP A 194 -4.00 -19.32 -13.80
CA ASP A 194 -3.50 -18.39 -12.77
C ASP A 194 -3.65 -16.92 -13.19
N LEU A 195 -3.96 -16.66 -14.46
CA LEU A 195 -4.26 -15.32 -14.98
C LEU A 195 -5.69 -14.86 -14.63
N GLN A 196 -6.59 -15.76 -14.27
CA GLN A 196 -8.00 -15.42 -13.99
C GLN A 196 -8.18 -14.70 -12.64
N ASP A 197 -7.28 -14.94 -11.69
CA ASP A 197 -7.31 -14.29 -10.37
C ASP A 197 -6.74 -12.87 -10.38
N LEU A 198 -6.10 -12.44 -11.48
CA LEU A 198 -5.63 -11.06 -11.69
C LEU A 198 -6.70 -10.11 -12.26
N THR A 199 -7.90 -10.62 -12.56
CA THR A 199 -8.98 -9.88 -13.23
C THR A 199 -10.24 -9.68 -12.37
N LYS A 200 -10.17 -9.94 -11.07
CA LYS A 200 -11.28 -9.76 -10.12
C LYS A 200 -11.04 -8.61 -9.16
#